data_AF-A0A8J8NDS1-F1
#
_entry.id   AF-A0A8J8NDS1-F1
#
_cell.length_a   1.000
_cell.length_b   1.000
_cell.length_c   1.000
_cell.angle_alpha   90.00
_cell.angle_beta   90.00
_cell.angle_gamma   90.00
#
_symmetry.space_group_name_H-M   'P 1'
#
loop_
_entity.id
_entity.type
_entity.pdbx_description
1 polymer ?
#
loop_
_entity_poly.entity_id
_entity_poly.type
_entity_poly.pdbx_seq_one_letter_code
_entity_poly.pdbx_strand_id
1 'polypeptide(L)'
;MCRGIPEDEVKRIQYGLYANDGMFYLSRLYVPFSLFRMYRLGIFHESFSFMELKYILRIVVVMQLLDLTGHAMLKYSTREIVGRHVGQNELGYAYNKKKLMDDYLIQKNYFKTKKEAKGGDNNL
;
A
#
# COMPACT_ATOMS: atom_id res chain seq x y z
N MET A 1 15.20 -16.83 10.93
CA MET A 1 14.17 -17.81 11.33
C MET A 1 13.51 -17.32 12.61
N CYS A 2 12.18 -17.19 12.61
CA CYS A 2 11.40 -16.77 13.79
C CYS A 2 11.46 -17.90 14.84
N ARG A 3 12.21 -17.68 15.93
CA ARG A 3 12.32 -18.65 17.03
C ARG A 3 10.98 -18.74 17.77
N GLY A 4 10.42 -19.94 17.91
CA GLY A 4 9.24 -20.21 18.75
C GLY A 4 7.90 -20.38 18.00
N ILE A 5 7.86 -20.27 16.67
CA ILE A 5 6.66 -20.56 15.86
C ILE A 5 6.78 -21.99 15.32
N PRO A 6 5.75 -22.84 15.45
CA PRO A 6 5.79 -24.19 14.93
C PRO A 6 5.92 -24.20 13.39
N GLU A 7 6.62 -25.21 12.84
CA GLU A 7 7.06 -25.21 11.43
C GLU A 7 5.90 -25.19 10.41
N ASP A 8 4.74 -25.69 10.79
CA ASP A 8 3.50 -25.68 10.02
C ASP A 8 2.94 -24.26 9.84
N GLU A 9 3.00 -23.43 10.88
CA GLU A 9 2.59 -22.03 10.82
C GLU A 9 3.58 -21.18 10.01
N VAL A 10 4.88 -21.47 10.08
CA VAL A 10 5.90 -20.82 9.23
C VAL A 10 5.64 -21.11 7.75
N LYS A 11 5.32 -22.36 7.40
CA LYS A 11 4.98 -22.74 6.01
C LYS A 11 3.72 -22.05 5.51
N ARG A 12 2.68 -21.90 6.36
CA ARG A 12 1.47 -21.14 6.01
C ARG A 12 1.76 -19.66 5.73
N ILE A 13 2.60 -19.02 6.53
CA ILE A 13 3.01 -17.63 6.31
C ILE A 13 3.79 -17.51 4.99
N GLN A 14 4.75 -18.40 4.75
CA GLN A 14 5.52 -18.42 3.51
C GLN A 14 4.63 -18.61 2.29
N TYR A 15 3.68 -19.55 2.33
CA TYR A 15 2.74 -19.77 1.23
C TYR A 15 1.87 -18.55 0.97
N GLY A 16 1.37 -17.88 2.01
CA GLY A 16 0.65 -16.62 1.89
C GLY A 16 1.50 -15.50 1.28
N LEU A 17 2.79 -15.44 1.63
CA LEU A 17 3.74 -14.46 1.09
C LEU A 17 3.98 -14.71 -0.41
N TYR A 18 4.22 -15.96 -0.80
CA TYR A 18 4.37 -16.34 -2.21
C TYR A 18 3.13 -16.03 -3.04
N ALA A 19 1.93 -16.27 -2.49
CA ALA A 19 0.69 -15.93 -3.16
C ALA A 19 0.52 -14.41 -3.34
N ASN A 20 0.87 -13.61 -2.32
CA ASN A 20 0.86 -12.15 -2.41
C ASN A 20 1.87 -11.63 -3.44
N ASP A 21 3.10 -12.13 -3.41
CA ASP A 21 4.14 -11.74 -4.36
C ASP A 21 3.74 -12.12 -5.79
N GLY A 22 3.17 -13.32 -5.99
CA GLY A 22 2.64 -13.76 -7.28
C GLY A 22 1.55 -12.82 -7.82
N MET A 23 0.58 -12.43 -6.98
CA MET A 23 -0.47 -11.48 -7.36
C MET A 23 0.10 -10.09 -7.70
N PHE A 24 1.12 -9.65 -6.99
CA PHE A 24 1.80 -8.37 -7.24
C PHE A 24 2.62 -8.37 -8.53
N TYR A 25 3.26 -9.50 -8.89
CA TYR A 25 3.90 -9.63 -10.20
C TYR A 25 2.87 -9.68 -11.33
N LEU A 26 1.74 -10.37 -11.13
CA LEU A 26 0.64 -10.42 -12.10
C LEU A 26 0.03 -9.03 -12.35
N SER A 27 -0.19 -8.23 -11.30
CA SER A 27 -0.72 -6.87 -11.44
C SER A 27 0.22 -5.97 -12.25
N ARG A 28 1.54 -6.10 -12.02
CA ARG A 28 2.58 -5.37 -12.76
C ARG A 28 2.73 -5.81 -14.20
N LEU A 29 2.51 -7.09 -14.51
CA LEU A 29 2.49 -7.61 -15.88
C LEU A 29 1.20 -7.25 -16.62
N TYR A 30 0.09 -7.09 -15.90
CA TYR A 30 -1.20 -6.74 -16.47
C TYR A 30 -1.21 -5.35 -17.14
N VAL A 31 -0.53 -4.37 -16.56
CA VAL A 31 -0.46 -3.00 -17.11
C VAL A 31 0.16 -2.94 -18.51
N PRO A 32 1.40 -3.41 -18.75
CA PRO A 32 2.01 -3.38 -20.08
C PRO A 32 1.25 -4.27 -21.07
N PHE A 33 0.73 -5.42 -20.64
CA PHE A 33 -0.09 -6.29 -21.49
C PHE A 33 -1.37 -5.59 -21.96
N SER A 34 -2.06 -4.89 -21.06
CA SER A 34 -3.29 -4.16 -21.37
C SER A 34 -3.03 -2.99 -22.30
N LEU A 35 -1.95 -2.24 -22.07
CA LEU A 35 -1.54 -1.14 -22.95
C LEU A 35 -1.16 -1.65 -24.35
N PHE A 36 -0.39 -2.74 -24.43
CA PHE A 36 -0.02 -3.36 -25.71
C PHE A 36 -1.26 -3.84 -26.49
N ARG A 37 -2.22 -4.45 -25.80
CA ARG A 37 -3.49 -4.87 -26.42
C ARG A 37 -4.29 -3.67 -26.92
N MET A 38 -4.36 -2.58 -26.15
CA MET A 38 -5.08 -1.37 -26.56
C MET A 38 -4.41 -0.68 -27.75
N TYR A 39 -3.07 -0.66 -27.78
CA TYR A 39 -2.29 -0.17 -28.92
C TYR A 39 -2.60 -0.98 -30.19
N ARG A 40 -2.59 -2.32 -30.10
CA ARG A 40 -2.91 -3.19 -31.23
C ARG A 40 -4.34 -3.00 -31.75
N LEU A 41 -5.27 -2.62 -30.88
CA LEU A 41 -6.66 -2.34 -31.23
C LEU A 41 -6.87 -0.92 -31.80
N GLY A 42 -5.83 -0.09 -31.85
CA GLY A 42 -5.93 1.27 -32.38
C GLY A 42 -6.77 2.21 -31.53
N ILE A 43 -6.87 1.96 -30.21
CA ILE A 43 -7.71 2.76 -29.30
C ILE A 43 -7.12 4.16 -29.04
N PHE A 44 -5.80 4.31 -29.18
CA PHE A 44 -5.12 5.59 -28.99
C PHE A 44 -5.09 6.39 -30.30
N HIS A 45 -5.66 7.59 -30.26
CA HIS A 45 -5.60 8.58 -31.33
C HIS A 45 -4.40 9.53 -31.14
N GLU A 46 -4.06 10.32 -32.16
CA GLU A 46 -2.96 11.30 -32.10
C GLU A 46 -3.20 12.40 -31.05
N SER A 47 -4.48 12.65 -30.70
CA SER A 47 -4.89 13.62 -29.68
C SER A 47 -5.52 12.89 -28.49
N PHE A 48 -4.93 13.06 -27.30
CA PHE A 48 -5.40 12.39 -26.08
C PHE A 48 -6.86 12.75 -25.77
N SER A 49 -7.74 11.75 -25.79
CA SER A 49 -9.17 11.94 -25.58
C SER A 49 -9.65 11.51 -24.20
N PHE A 50 -10.77 12.05 -23.73
CA PHE A 50 -11.38 11.65 -22.44
C PHE A 50 -11.77 10.16 -22.41
N MET A 51 -11.99 9.55 -23.58
CA MET A 51 -12.27 8.12 -23.72
C MET A 51 -11.03 7.27 -23.44
N GLU A 52 -9.85 7.70 -23.89
CA GLU A 52 -8.57 7.04 -23.58
C GLU A 52 -8.26 7.10 -22.09
N LEU A 53 -8.52 8.25 -21.46
CA LEU A 53 -8.38 8.40 -20.01
C LEU A 53 -9.25 7.40 -19.23
N LYS A 54 -10.48 7.15 -19.69
CA LYS A 54 -11.37 6.15 -19.08
C LYS A 54 -10.80 4.73 -19.16
N TYR A 55 -10.15 4.39 -20.27
CA TYR A 55 -9.49 3.08 -20.42
C TYR A 55 -8.25 2.94 -19.52
N ILE A 56 -7.43 3.98 -19.42
CA ILE A 56 -6.26 4.00 -18.53
C ILE A 56 -6.71 3.89 -17.07
N LEU A 57 -7.71 4.68 -16.66
CA LEU A 57 -8.27 4.60 -15.31
C LEU A 57 -8.80 3.20 -14.98
N ARG A 58 -9.44 2.53 -15.94
CA ARG A 58 -9.90 1.15 -15.76
C ARG A 58 -8.73 0.18 -15.52
N ILE A 59 -7.62 0.36 -16.23
CA ILE A 59 -6.39 -0.45 -16.01
C ILE A 59 -5.85 -0.23 -14.60
N VAL A 60 -5.76 1.03 -14.15
CA VAL A 60 -5.28 1.38 -12.81
C VAL A 60 -6.18 0.78 -11.73
N VAL A 61 -7.50 0.88 -11.88
CA VAL A 61 -8.45 0.29 -10.93
C VAL A 61 -8.29 -1.23 -10.85
N VAL A 62 -8.16 -1.92 -12.00
CA VAL A 62 -7.97 -3.38 -12.01
C VAL A 62 -6.64 -3.77 -11.37
N MET A 63 -5.56 -3.05 -11.67
CA MET A 63 -4.25 -3.26 -11.04
C MET A 63 -4.36 -3.14 -9.51
N GLN A 64 -4.99 -2.06 -9.03
CA GLN A 64 -5.16 -1.80 -7.61
C GLN A 64 -6.02 -2.88 -6.92
N LEU A 65 -7.06 -3.38 -7.60
CA LEU A 65 -7.89 -4.48 -7.09
C LEU A 65 -7.09 -5.79 -6.96
N LEU A 66 -6.21 -6.11 -7.91
CA LEU A 66 -5.34 -7.28 -7.83
C LEU A 66 -4.36 -7.16 -6.65
N ASP A 67 -3.76 -6.00 -6.46
CA ASP A 67 -2.85 -5.73 -5.33
C ASP A 67 -3.57 -5.85 -3.98
N LEU A 68 -4.76 -5.24 -3.86
CA LEU A 68 -5.61 -5.36 -2.68
C LEU A 68 -6.02 -6.80 -2.39
N THR A 69 -6.26 -7.59 -3.45
CA THR A 69 -6.63 -9.01 -3.32
C THR A 69 -5.45 -9.83 -2.79
N GLY A 70 -4.24 -9.61 -3.28
CA GLY A 70 -3.02 -10.25 -2.75
C GLY A 70 -2.82 -9.94 -1.26
N HIS A 71 -2.97 -8.66 -0.88
CA HIS A 71 -2.89 -8.24 0.51
C HIS A 71 -3.99 -8.83 1.40
N ALA A 72 -5.23 -8.89 0.90
CA ALA A 72 -6.34 -9.51 1.62
C ALA A 72 -6.07 -11.01 1.83
N MET A 73 -5.60 -11.73 0.80
CA MET A 73 -5.30 -13.16 0.87
C MET A 73 -4.20 -13.46 1.88
N LEU A 74 -3.12 -12.67 1.90
CA LEU A 74 -2.08 -12.76 2.91
C LEU A 74 -2.64 -12.52 4.31
N LYS A 75 -3.44 -11.46 4.47
CA LYS A 75 -4.05 -11.10 5.77
C LYS A 75 -4.98 -12.20 6.28
N TYR A 76 -5.82 -12.79 5.43
CA TYR A 76 -6.71 -13.89 5.81
C TYR A 76 -5.93 -15.15 6.20
N SER A 77 -4.92 -15.52 5.40
CA SER A 77 -4.12 -16.73 5.64
C SER A 77 -3.28 -16.64 6.91
N THR A 78 -2.87 -15.43 7.29
CA THR A 78 -2.02 -15.19 8.46
C THR A 78 -2.80 -14.73 9.70
N ARG A 79 -4.10 -14.40 9.58
CA ARG A 79 -4.91 -13.83 10.67
C ARG A 79 -4.92 -14.68 11.94
N GLU A 80 -5.09 -16.00 11.81
CA GLU A 80 -5.10 -16.91 12.96
C GLU A 80 -3.72 -16.98 13.63
N ILE A 81 -2.65 -17.02 12.84
CA ILE A 81 -1.27 -17.11 13.33
C ILE A 81 -0.87 -15.81 14.03
N VAL A 82 -1.21 -14.67 13.43
CA VAL A 82 -1.05 -13.33 14.02
C VAL A 82 -1.89 -13.21 15.29
N GLY A 83 -3.12 -13.69 15.33
CA GLY A 83 -3.94 -13.69 16.54
C GLY A 83 -3.30 -14.48 17.70
N ARG A 84 -2.69 -15.64 17.40
CA ARG A 84 -2.04 -16.51 18.40
C ARG A 84 -0.70 -15.96 18.89
N HIS A 85 0.10 -15.37 18.00
CA HIS A 85 1.49 -14.97 18.32
C HIS A 85 1.70 -13.46 18.47
N VAL A 86 0.83 -12.63 17.89
CA VAL A 86 0.91 -11.15 17.90
C VAL A 86 -0.17 -10.52 18.79
N GLY A 87 -1.19 -11.27 19.22
CA GLY A 87 -2.23 -10.81 20.15
C GLY A 87 -1.70 -10.25 21.49
N GLN A 88 -0.43 -10.51 21.85
CA GLN A 88 0.23 -9.87 23.00
C GLN A 88 0.80 -8.46 22.71
N ASN A 89 0.82 -8.00 21.46
CA ASN A 89 1.49 -6.76 21.02
C ASN A 89 0.55 -5.75 20.32
N GLU A 90 -0.77 -5.93 20.40
CA GLU A 90 -1.74 -4.96 19.88
C GLU A 90 -1.59 -3.57 20.51
N LEU A 91 -1.25 -3.52 21.80
CA LEU A 91 -0.88 -2.29 22.51
C LEU A 91 0.34 -1.61 21.88
N GLY A 92 1.37 -2.37 21.48
CA GLY A 92 2.57 -1.84 20.83
C GLY A 92 2.32 -1.30 19.43
N TYR A 93 1.45 -1.96 18.64
CA TYR A 93 1.08 -1.49 17.30
C TYR A 93 0.17 -0.24 17.34
N ALA A 94 -0.79 -0.21 18.26
CA ALA A 94 -1.62 0.97 18.50
C ALA A 94 -0.79 2.15 19.01
N TYR A 95 0.16 1.88 19.92
CA TYR A 95 1.08 2.89 20.45
C TYR A 95 2.01 3.45 19.37
N ASN A 96 2.57 2.60 18.49
CA ASN A 96 3.42 3.05 17.38
C ASN A 96 2.65 3.88 16.35
N LYS A 97 1.40 3.54 16.04
CA LYS A 97 0.54 4.36 15.17
C LYS A 97 0.20 5.71 15.80
N LYS A 98 -0.09 5.72 17.11
CA LYS A 98 -0.35 6.96 17.86
C LYS A 98 0.89 7.85 17.87
N LYS A 99 2.07 7.28 18.16
CA LYS A 99 3.35 7.99 18.15
C LYS A 99 3.64 8.63 16.79
N LEU A 100 3.41 7.92 15.69
CA LEU A 100 3.61 8.45 14.34
C LEU A 100 2.72 9.68 14.04
N MET A 101 1.47 9.67 14.54
CA MET A 101 0.55 10.80 14.41
C MET A 101 0.91 11.97 15.33
N ASP A 102 1.33 11.67 16.56
CA ASP A 102 1.77 12.68 17.53
C ASP A 102 3.05 13.39 17.02
N ASP A 103 4.02 12.63 16.48
CA ASP A 103 5.25 13.17 15.88
C ASP A 103 4.94 14.08 14.67
N TYR A 104 3.97 13.70 13.83
CA TYR A 104 3.52 14.53 12.71
C TYR A 104 2.87 15.84 13.18
N LEU A 105 2.03 15.79 14.23
CA LEU A 105 1.40 16.99 14.80
C LEU A 105 2.43 17.92 15.43
N ILE A 106 3.43 17.37 16.14
CA ILE A 106 4.53 18.13 16.73
C ILE A 106 5.35 18.83 15.65
N GLN A 107 5.73 18.11 14.58
CA GLN A 107 6.43 18.73 13.45
C GLN A 107 5.59 19.83 12.80
N LYS A 108 4.31 19.57 12.53
CA LYS A 108 3.39 20.55 11.94
C LYS A 108 3.31 21.82 12.79
N ASN A 109 3.20 21.68 14.11
CA ASN A 109 3.18 22.80 15.04
C ASN A 109 4.53 23.53 15.07
N TYR A 110 5.66 22.83 15.11
CA TYR A 110 7.00 23.44 15.05
C TYR A 110 7.18 24.28 13.78
N PHE A 111 6.78 23.78 12.61
CA PHE A 111 6.86 24.53 11.36
C PHE A 111 5.89 25.72 11.31
N LYS A 112 4.71 25.59 11.94
CA LYS A 112 3.74 26.69 12.06
C LYS A 112 4.28 27.80 12.94
N THR A 113 4.76 27.49 14.14
CA THR A 113 5.33 28.47 15.08
C THR A 113 6.59 29.12 14.54
N LYS A 114 7.44 28.38 13.81
CA LYS A 114 8.62 28.95 13.13
C LYS A 114 8.26 29.90 11.98
N LYS A 115 7.15 29.66 11.28
CA LYS A 115 6.63 30.59 10.26
C LYS A 115 6.02 31.83 10.89
N GLU A 116 5.29 31.69 11.98
CA GLU A 116 4.71 32.81 12.74
C GLU A 116 5.80 33.69 13.37
N ALA A 117 6.86 33.09 13.93
CA ALA A 117 8.01 33.81 14.47
C ALA A 117 8.80 34.58 13.39
N LYS A 118 8.98 34.00 12.19
CA LYS A 118 9.61 34.70 11.05
C LYS A 118 8.72 35.78 10.40
N GLY A 119 7.41 35.72 10.59
CA GLY A 119 6.47 36.74 10.12
C GLY A 119 6.35 37.94 11.07
N GLY A 120 6.70 37.78 12.34
CA GLY A 120 6.68 38.83 13.36
C GLY A 120 7.93 39.71 13.41
N ASP A 121 9.06 39.25 12.88
CA ASP A 121 10.35 39.96 12.91
C ASP A 121 10.54 41.01 11.80
N ASN A 122 9.53 41.21 10.94
CA ASN A 122 9.56 42.23 9.88
C ASN A 122 8.79 43.52 10.23
N ASN A 123 8.40 43.70 11.49
CA ASN A 123 7.70 44.91 11.98
C ASN A 123 8.37 45.51 13.24
N LEU A 124 9.70 45.60 13.25
CA LEU A 124 10.47 46.43 14.18
C LEU A 124 11.51 47.26 13.41
#